data_AF-A0A0C2V3E1-F1
#
_entry.id   AF-A0A0C2V3E1-F1
#
_cell.length_a   1.000
_cell.length_b   1.000
_cell.length_c   1.000
_cell.angle_alpha   90.00
_cell.angle_beta   90.00
_cell.angle_gamma   90.00
#
_symmetry.space_group_name_H-M   'P 1'
#
loop_
_entity.id
_entity.type
_entity.pdbx_description
1 polymer ?
#
loop_
_entity_poly.entity_id
_entity_poly.type
_entity_poly.pdbx_seq_one_letter_code
_entity_poly.pdbx_strand_id
1 'polypeptide(L)'
;MSRRGFVTIEILIAMVIGFLAIIMLFASVKSLQKITLQQRLYEDLYTTVLSLSDTIKAQECRKNPTLEGRLNGFDYKVACEQKKVMKNFQESYDETTYEDTGGNFGIFMIYLFEVTIEVRQGGLKKSYRFYQSEQERLVSEEELLDEMLQGM
;
A
#
# COMPACT_ATOMS: atom_id res chain seq x y z
N MET A 1 -27.90 -17.03 65.60
CA MET A 1 -28.00 -16.22 64.37
C MET A 1 -29.30 -16.63 63.67
N SER A 2 -30.24 -15.71 63.40
CA SER A 2 -31.58 -16.08 62.93
C SER A 2 -31.56 -16.48 61.45
N ARG A 3 -32.30 -17.53 61.09
CA ARG A 3 -32.41 -18.07 59.71
C ARG A 3 -32.76 -16.99 58.67
N ARG A 4 -33.48 -15.95 59.09
CA ARG A 4 -33.82 -14.77 58.26
C ARG A 4 -32.58 -13.93 57.91
N GLY A 5 -31.67 -13.70 58.85
CA GLY A 5 -30.45 -12.92 58.60
C GLY A 5 -29.51 -13.60 57.60
N PHE A 6 -29.42 -14.93 57.64
CA PHE A 6 -28.63 -15.70 56.67
C PHE A 6 -29.20 -15.59 55.24
N VAL A 7 -30.53 -15.73 55.10
CA VAL A 7 -31.23 -15.56 53.81
C VAL A 7 -31.06 -14.14 53.24
N THR A 8 -31.12 -13.11 54.09
CA THR A 8 -30.91 -11.72 53.62
C THR A 8 -29.48 -11.49 53.12
N ILE A 9 -28.47 -12.09 53.78
CA ILE A 9 -27.07 -12.00 53.34
C ILE A 9 -26.88 -12.72 52.00
N GLU A 10 -27.45 -13.92 51.81
CA GLU A 10 -27.37 -14.63 50.52
C GLU A 10 -28.00 -13.84 49.37
N ILE A 11 -29.16 -13.23 49.60
CA ILE A 11 -29.83 -12.39 48.58
C ILE A 11 -28.96 -11.17 48.24
N LEU A 12 -28.36 -10.51 49.24
CA LEU A 12 -27.47 -9.37 49.00
C LEU A 12 -26.23 -9.77 48.21
N ILE A 13 -25.60 -10.91 48.53
CA ILE A 13 -24.45 -11.42 47.79
C ILE A 13 -24.86 -11.75 46.34
N ALA A 14 -26.00 -12.43 46.14
CA ALA A 14 -26.50 -12.75 44.81
C ALA A 14 -26.79 -11.48 43.98
N MET A 15 -27.36 -10.44 44.60
CA MET A 15 -27.56 -9.14 43.96
C MET A 15 -26.23 -8.48 43.56
N VAL A 16 -25.25 -8.45 44.46
CA VAL A 16 -23.93 -7.86 44.18
C VAL A 16 -23.24 -8.59 43.03
N ILE A 17 -23.26 -9.94 43.03
CA ILE A 17 -22.71 -10.74 41.93
C ILE A 17 -23.45 -10.43 40.63
N GLY A 18 -24.78 -10.35 40.67
CA GLY A 18 -25.61 -9.99 39.51
C GLY A 18 -25.26 -8.62 38.93
N PHE A 19 -25.12 -7.60 39.78
CA PHE A 19 -24.73 -6.25 39.35
C PHE A 19 -23.32 -6.22 38.76
N LEU A 20 -22.35 -6.89 39.39
CA LEU A 20 -20.99 -6.97 38.87
C LEU A 20 -20.93 -7.68 37.52
N ALA A 21 -21.69 -8.77 37.35
CA ALA A 21 -21.78 -9.48 36.08
C ALA A 21 -22.33 -8.58 34.97
N ILE A 22 -23.39 -7.81 35.25
CA ILE A 22 -23.97 -6.87 34.29
C ILE A 22 -22.95 -5.78 33.91
N ILE A 23 -22.27 -5.17 34.88
CA ILE A 23 -21.26 -4.13 34.62
C ILE A 23 -20.12 -4.69 33.77
N MET A 24 -19.63 -5.89 34.09
CA MET A 24 -18.57 -6.54 33.33
C MET A 24 -19.01 -6.85 31.89
N LEU A 25 -20.25 -7.29 31.68
CA LEU A 25 -20.79 -7.51 30.34
C LEU A 25 -20.86 -6.22 29.53
N PHE A 26 -21.39 -5.13 30.10
CA PHE A 26 -21.44 -3.84 29.41
C PHE A 26 -20.05 -3.30 29.07
N ALA A 27 -19.10 -3.39 30.00
CA ALA A 27 -17.72 -2.98 29.76
C ALA A 27 -17.07 -3.83 28.65
N SER A 28 -17.30 -5.14 28.65
CA SER A 28 -16.78 -6.06 27.64
C SER A 28 -17.35 -5.78 26.25
N VAL A 29 -18.66 -5.57 26.14
CA VAL A 29 -19.32 -5.21 24.87
C VAL A 29 -18.78 -3.90 24.32
N LYS A 30 -18.63 -2.87 25.17
CA LYS A 30 -18.09 -1.58 24.74
C LYS A 30 -16.62 -1.69 24.29
N SER A 31 -15.83 -2.52 24.97
CA SER A 31 -14.45 -2.79 24.59
C SER A 31 -14.38 -3.49 23.23
N LEU A 32 -15.18 -4.53 23.02
CA LEU A 32 -15.26 -5.25 21.75
C LEU A 32 -15.68 -4.33 20.60
N GLN A 33 -16.70 -3.50 20.79
CA GLN A 33 -17.12 -2.53 19.77
C GLN A 33 -15.97 -1.58 19.38
N LYS A 34 -15.20 -1.10 20.35
CA LYS A 34 -14.04 -0.24 20.08
C LYS A 34 -12.97 -0.97 19.28
N ILE A 35 -12.66 -2.22 19.65
CA ILE A 35 -11.67 -3.05 18.95
C ILE A 35 -12.12 -3.31 17.51
N THR A 36 -13.38 -3.72 17.31
CA THR A 36 -13.93 -3.99 15.98
C THR A 36 -13.92 -2.74 15.09
N LEU A 37 -14.24 -1.57 15.64
CA LEU A 37 -14.19 -0.32 14.90
C LEU A 37 -12.76 0.05 14.48
N GLN A 38 -11.79 -0.13 15.39
CA GLN A 38 -10.38 0.05 15.05
C GLN A 38 -9.92 -0.94 13.98
N GLN A 39 -10.29 -2.20 14.10
CA GLN A 39 -9.94 -3.23 13.13
C GLN A 39 -10.47 -2.90 11.74
N ARG A 40 -11.75 -2.52 11.61
CA ARG A 40 -12.33 -2.09 10.34
C ARG A 40 -11.58 -0.89 9.75
N LEU A 41 -11.26 0.10 10.58
CA LEU A 41 -10.51 1.27 10.13
C LEU A 41 -9.11 0.89 9.58
N TYR A 42 -8.44 -0.08 10.19
CA TYR A 42 -7.18 -0.61 9.65
C TYR A 42 -7.38 -1.39 8.35
N GLU A 43 -8.38 -2.26 8.28
CA GLU A 43 -8.72 -3.01 7.06
C GLU A 43 -9.02 -2.06 5.89
N ASP A 44 -9.81 -1.02 6.12
CA ASP A 44 -10.13 0.00 5.13
C ASP A 44 -8.88 0.79 4.70
N LEU A 45 -8.00 1.13 5.65
CA LEU A 45 -6.73 1.81 5.35
C LEU A 45 -5.82 0.95 4.46
N TYR A 46 -5.64 -0.33 4.80
CA TYR A 46 -4.81 -1.24 4.02
C TYR A 46 -5.39 -1.47 2.62
N THR A 47 -6.70 -1.70 2.53
CA THR A 47 -7.41 -1.83 1.25
C THR A 47 -7.24 -0.58 0.39
N THR A 48 -7.32 0.61 1.00
CA THR A 48 -7.12 1.90 0.33
C THR A 48 -5.71 2.00 -0.25
N VAL A 49 -4.68 1.73 0.55
CA VAL A 49 -3.28 1.83 0.10
C VAL A 49 -2.97 0.83 -1.02
N LEU A 50 -3.49 -0.40 -0.92
CA LEU A 50 -3.32 -1.42 -1.97
C LEU A 50 -4.01 -1.00 -3.26
N SER A 51 -5.26 -0.55 -3.19
CA SER A 51 -6.00 -0.07 -4.36
C SER A 51 -5.33 1.13 -5.02
N LEU A 52 -4.77 2.05 -4.23
CA LEU A 52 -3.98 3.16 -4.75
C LEU A 52 -2.69 2.68 -5.43
N SER A 53 -1.97 1.73 -4.82
CA SER A 53 -0.77 1.13 -5.45
C SER A 53 -1.08 0.52 -6.81
N ASP A 54 -2.18 -0.22 -6.94
CA ASP A 54 -2.58 -0.83 -8.20
C ASP A 54 -3.05 0.22 -9.22
N THR A 55 -3.73 1.27 -8.77
CA THR A 55 -4.13 2.39 -9.62
C THR A 55 -2.91 3.12 -10.20
N ILE A 56 -1.88 3.36 -9.39
CA ILE A 56 -0.65 4.03 -9.80
C ILE A 56 0.14 3.17 -10.80
N LYS A 57 0.19 1.85 -10.57
CA LYS A 57 0.77 0.90 -11.53
C LYS A 57 0.06 0.92 -12.89
N ALA A 58 -1.25 1.07 -12.90
CA ALA A 58 -2.04 1.12 -14.13
C ALA A 58 -1.98 2.47 -14.86
N GLN A 59 -1.89 3.59 -14.13
CA GLN A 59 -1.89 4.93 -14.72
C GLN A 59 -0.51 5.44 -15.17
N GLU A 60 0.56 4.74 -14.79
CA GLU A 60 1.97 5.10 -15.01
C GLU A 60 2.34 6.44 -14.32
N CYS A 61 3.31 6.38 -13.39
CA CYS A 61 3.89 7.54 -12.72
C CYS A 61 4.45 8.58 -13.70
N ARG A 62 4.94 8.14 -14.86
CA ARG A 62 5.39 9.06 -15.93
C ARG A 62 4.30 9.99 -16.43
N LYS A 63 3.10 9.45 -16.65
CA LYS A 63 1.97 10.21 -17.23
C LYS A 63 1.24 11.00 -16.16
N ASN A 64 1.12 10.42 -14.96
CA ASN A 64 0.36 10.99 -13.85
C ASN A 64 1.24 11.04 -12.59
N PRO A 65 2.14 12.04 -12.48
CA PRO A 65 3.09 12.12 -11.37
C PRO A 65 2.43 12.44 -10.03
N THR A 66 1.19 12.91 -10.04
CA THR A 66 0.42 13.22 -8.83
C THR A 66 -1.01 12.76 -8.99
N LEU A 67 -1.55 12.14 -7.95
CA LEU A 67 -2.95 11.72 -7.89
C LEU A 67 -3.52 12.07 -6.51
N GLU A 68 -4.69 12.67 -6.47
CA GLU A 68 -5.36 13.02 -5.21
C GLU A 68 -6.85 12.72 -5.29
N GLY A 69 -7.46 12.47 -4.14
CA GLY A 69 -8.88 12.17 -4.08
C GLY A 69 -9.28 11.57 -2.75
N ARG A 70 -10.40 10.85 -2.76
CA ARG A 70 -10.96 10.21 -1.58
C ARG A 70 -11.36 8.76 -1.89
N LEU A 71 -10.97 7.83 -1.03
CA LEU A 71 -11.27 6.41 -1.15
C LEU A 71 -11.52 5.80 0.24
N ASN A 72 -12.58 5.01 0.39
CA ASN A 72 -13.00 4.40 1.67
C ASN A 72 -13.05 5.39 2.85
N GLY A 73 -13.45 6.63 2.58
CA GLY A 73 -13.53 7.68 3.59
C GLY A 73 -12.19 8.31 3.98
N PHE A 74 -11.07 7.90 3.37
CA PHE A 74 -9.76 8.52 3.50
C PHE A 74 -9.48 9.49 2.36
N ASP A 75 -9.01 10.68 2.69
CA ASP A 75 -8.44 11.60 1.72
C ASP A 75 -6.98 11.19 1.46
N TYR A 76 -6.59 11.12 0.20
CA TYR A 76 -5.26 10.67 -0.18
C TYR A 76 -4.57 11.65 -1.14
N LYS A 77 -3.24 11.63 -1.08
CA LYS A 77 -2.37 12.30 -2.04
C LYS A 77 -1.20 11.39 -2.37
N VAL A 78 -1.00 11.14 -3.65
CA VAL A 78 0.10 10.38 -4.21
C VAL A 78 1.03 11.34 -4.95
N ALA A 79 2.33 11.14 -4.76
CA ALA A 79 3.35 11.77 -5.57
C ALA A 79 4.38 10.73 -6.03
N CYS A 80 4.64 10.69 -7.33
CA CYS A 80 5.74 9.94 -7.93
C CYS A 80 6.92 10.87 -8.17
N GLU A 81 8.08 10.52 -7.64
CA GLU A 81 9.33 11.24 -7.85
C GLU A 81 10.31 10.35 -8.61
N GLN A 82 10.79 10.81 -9.77
CA GLN A 82 11.79 10.07 -10.54
C GLN A 82 13.13 10.08 -9.79
N LYS A 83 13.65 8.89 -9.45
CA LYS A 83 14.93 8.73 -8.76
C LYS A 83 16.07 8.35 -9.70
N LYS A 84 15.80 7.51 -10.70
CA LYS A 84 16.83 7.03 -11.63
C LYS A 84 16.24 6.78 -13.01
N VAL A 85 17.06 6.95 -14.02
CA VAL A 85 16.75 6.55 -15.40
C VAL A 85 17.97 5.81 -15.94
N MET A 86 17.75 4.66 -16.57
CA MET A 86 18.79 3.87 -17.21
C MET A 86 18.27 3.37 -18.55
N LYS A 87 19.05 3.58 -19.60
CA LYS A 87 18.88 2.89 -20.87
C LYS A 87 19.57 1.51 -20.74
N ASN A 88 18.98 0.45 -21.32
CA ASN A 88 19.39 -0.94 -21.12
C ASN A 88 20.89 -1.17 -21.46
N PHE A 89 21.59 -1.91 -20.59
CA PHE A 89 22.98 -2.35 -20.77
C PHE A 89 23.00 -3.74 -21.41
N GLN A 90 23.76 -3.94 -22.47
CA GLN A 90 24.00 -5.25 -23.08
C GLN A 90 25.46 -5.64 -22.78
N GLU A 91 25.67 -6.74 -22.06
CA GLU A 91 26.99 -7.37 -21.98
C GLU A 91 27.27 -8.03 -23.34
N SER A 92 28.25 -7.50 -24.07
CA SER A 92 28.80 -8.12 -25.27
C SER A 92 30.31 -8.17 -25.13
N TYR A 93 30.80 -9.31 -24.67
CA TYR A 93 32.22 -9.62 -24.66
C TYR A 93 32.57 -10.32 -25.97
N ASP A 94 33.42 -9.69 -26.78
CA ASP A 94 33.93 -10.31 -28.00
C ASP A 94 35.17 -11.15 -27.67
N GLU A 95 35.00 -12.48 -27.66
CA GLU A 95 36.06 -13.45 -27.39
C GLU A 95 37.17 -13.48 -28.46
N THR A 96 36.97 -12.85 -29.61
CA THR A 96 37.93 -12.83 -30.72
C THR A 96 38.80 -11.56 -30.78
N THR A 97 38.26 -10.43 -30.35
CA THR A 97 38.99 -9.13 -30.32
C THR A 97 39.46 -8.74 -28.92
N TYR A 98 38.96 -9.41 -27.86
CA TYR A 98 39.19 -9.06 -26.45
C TYR A 98 38.77 -7.62 -26.10
N GLU A 99 37.91 -6.99 -26.89
CA GLU A 99 37.37 -5.66 -26.61
C GLU A 99 36.01 -5.75 -25.92
N ASP A 100 35.84 -4.95 -24.86
CA ASP A 100 34.52 -4.71 -24.27
C ASP A 100 33.76 -3.70 -25.14
N THR A 101 32.90 -4.22 -26.00
CA THR A 101 31.95 -3.42 -26.79
C THR A 101 30.63 -3.21 -26.05
N GLY A 102 30.55 -3.65 -24.79
CA GLY A 102 29.43 -3.41 -23.89
C GLY A 102 29.12 -1.92 -23.78
N GLY A 103 27.87 -1.58 -24.11
CA GLY A 103 27.44 -0.19 -24.25
C GLY A 103 25.92 -0.05 -24.14
N ASN A 104 25.46 1.19 -24.09
CA ASN A 104 24.05 1.51 -23.86
C ASN A 104 23.22 1.52 -25.17
N PHE A 105 23.00 0.34 -25.73
CA PHE A 105 22.14 0.12 -26.92
C PHE A 105 20.72 -0.33 -26.53
N GLY A 106 20.14 0.27 -25.49
CA GLY A 106 18.79 -0.07 -25.07
C GLY A 106 17.72 0.51 -25.99
N ILE A 107 17.01 -0.35 -26.72
CA ILE A 107 15.67 -0.07 -27.29
C ILE A 107 14.64 0.27 -26.21
N PHE A 108 15.00 0.15 -24.93
CA PHE A 108 14.17 0.53 -23.78
C PHE A 108 14.89 1.51 -22.86
N MET A 109 14.12 2.48 -22.36
CA MET A 109 14.45 3.34 -21.26
C MET A 109 13.71 2.88 -20.01
N ILE A 110 14.44 2.57 -18.95
CA ILE A 110 13.90 2.15 -17.66
C ILE A 110 13.96 3.32 -16.69
N TYR A 111 12.82 3.65 -16.11
CA TYR A 111 12.64 4.71 -15.13
C TYR A 111 12.35 4.08 -13.76
N LEU A 112 12.98 4.60 -12.72
CA LEU A 112 12.70 4.25 -11.33
C LEU A 112 12.06 5.43 -10.64
N PHE A 113 10.84 5.24 -10.14
CA PHE A 113 10.10 6.20 -9.35
C PHE A 113 10.04 5.79 -7.89
N GLU A 114 10.18 6.76 -6.99
CA GLU A 114 9.71 6.65 -5.60
C GLU A 114 8.28 7.17 -5.55
N VAL A 115 7.37 6.31 -5.10
CA VAL A 115 5.95 6.64 -4.96
C VAL A 115 5.67 6.86 -3.49
N THR A 116 5.22 8.07 -3.15
CA THR A 116 4.77 8.42 -1.81
C THR A 116 3.24 8.52 -1.79
N ILE A 117 2.60 7.70 -0.95
CA ILE A 117 1.16 7.76 -0.69
C ILE A 117 0.95 8.36 0.70
N GLU A 118 0.30 9.51 0.77
CA GLU A 118 -0.23 10.07 2.01
C GLU A 118 -1.72 9.78 2.13
N VAL A 119 -2.13 9.28 3.29
CA VAL A 119 -3.54 8.95 3.59
C VAL A 119 -3.95 9.66 4.88
N ARG A 120 -5.11 10.30 4.86
CA ARG A 120 -5.62 11.14 5.96
C ARG A 120 -7.09 10.85 6.23
N GLN A 121 -7.44 10.72 7.50
CA GLN A 121 -8.84 10.65 7.95
C GLN A 121 -8.95 11.15 9.39
N GLY A 122 -9.64 12.28 9.58
CA GLY A 122 -9.70 12.94 10.89
C GLY A 122 -8.29 13.27 11.42
N GLY A 123 -7.95 12.75 12.60
CA GLY A 123 -6.60 12.91 13.20
C GLY A 123 -5.56 11.89 12.73
N LEU A 124 -5.94 10.88 11.95
CA LEU A 124 -4.99 9.90 11.42
C LEU A 124 -4.31 10.48 10.18
N LYS A 125 -2.97 10.54 10.22
CA LYS A 125 -2.11 10.82 9.05
C LYS A 125 -1.08 9.71 8.93
N LYS A 126 -1.07 9.02 7.79
CA LYS A 126 -0.09 7.97 7.46
C LYS A 126 0.54 8.25 6.12
N SER A 127 1.81 7.88 5.98
CA SER A 127 2.56 8.00 4.75
C SER A 127 3.24 6.67 4.46
N TYR A 128 3.15 6.22 3.21
CA TYR A 128 3.73 4.99 2.70
C TYR A 128 4.62 5.33 1.53
N ARG A 129 5.73 4.61 1.39
CA ARG A 129 6.66 4.78 0.29
C ARG A 129 7.02 3.43 -0.31
N PHE A 130 7.07 3.37 -1.62
CA PHE A 130 7.56 2.22 -2.36
C PHE A 130 8.21 2.67 -3.66
N TYR A 131 8.93 1.75 -4.30
CA TYR A 131 9.58 2.00 -5.58
C TYR A 131 8.83 1.28 -6.70
N GLN A 132 8.69 1.95 -7.84
CA GLN A 132 8.09 1.40 -9.05
C GLN A 132 9.02 1.66 -10.24
N SER A 133 9.28 0.60 -11.00
CA SER A 133 10.00 0.69 -12.27
C SER A 133 9.02 0.74 -13.44
N GLU A 134 9.27 1.63 -14.39
CA GLU A 134 8.51 1.74 -15.64
C GLU A 134 9.48 1.65 -16.82
N GLN A 135 9.02 1.08 -17.93
CA GLN A 135 9.84 0.93 -19.13
C GLN A 135 9.16 1.58 -20.32
N GLU A 136 9.94 2.26 -21.16
CA GLU A 136 9.51 2.85 -22.41
C GLU A 136 10.36 2.31 -23.55
N ARG A 137 9.70 1.87 -24.63
CA ARG A 137 10.41 1.50 -25.85
C ARG A 137 10.76 2.78 -26.63
N LEU A 138 12.03 2.92 -27.00
CA LEU A 138 12.59 4.09 -27.68
C LEU A 138 12.50 4.00 -29.22
N VAL A 139 12.29 2.81 -29.79
CA VAL A 139 12.24 2.56 -31.23
C VAL A 139 10.96 1.81 -31.57
N SER A 140 10.25 2.25 -32.61
CA SER A 140 9.01 1.58 -33.09
C SER A 140 9.31 0.22 -33.75
N GLU A 141 8.30 -0.64 -33.88
CA GLU A 141 8.49 -1.93 -34.59
C GLU A 141 8.79 -1.77 -36.08
N GLU A 142 8.25 -0.72 -36.69
CA GLU A 142 8.46 -0.39 -38.10
C GLU A 142 9.90 0.06 -38.36
N GLU A 143 10.47 0.91 -37.51
CA GLU A 143 11.88 1.32 -37.60
C GLU A 143 12.86 0.15 -37.41
N LEU A 144 12.53 -0.78 -36.51
CA LEU A 144 13.33 -2.00 -36.32
C LEU A 144 13.27 -2.94 -37.53
N LEU A 145 12.11 -3.06 -38.17
CA LEU A 145 11.94 -3.85 -39.39
C LEU A 145 12.68 -3.22 -40.57
N ASP A 146 12.64 -1.89 -40.71
CA ASP A 146 13.37 -1.16 -41.76
C ASP A 146 14.89 -1.25 -41.57
N GLU A 147 15.41 -1.13 -40.34
CA GLU A 147 16.84 -1.33 -40.06
C GLU A 147 17.29 -2.77 -40.35
N MET A 148 16.47 -3.78 -40.04
CA MET A 148 16.75 -5.18 -40.35
C MET A 148 16.73 -5.48 -41.85
N LEU A 149 15.86 -4.81 -42.62
CA LEU A 149 15.76 -4.96 -44.07
C LEU A 149 16.84 -4.19 -44.84
N GLN A 150 17.33 -3.07 -44.31
CA GLN A 150 18.45 -2.32 -44.89
C GLN A 150 19.83 -2.91 -44.56
N GLY A 151 19.91 -3.80 -43.56
CA GLY A 151 21.12 -4.53 -43.18
C GLY A 151 21.34 -5.88 -43.92
N MET A 152 20.43 -6.27 -44.82
CA MET A 152 20.54 -7.43 -45.73
C MET A 152 20.97 -7.01 -47.14
#